data_AF-I9PJI5-F1
#
_entry.id   AF-I9PJI5-F1
#
_cell.length_a   1.000
_cell.length_b   1.000
_cell.length_c   1.000
_cell.angle_alpha   90.00
_cell.angle_beta   90.00
_cell.angle_gamma   90.00
#
_symmetry.space_group_name_H-M   'P 1'
#
loop_
_entity.id
_entity.type
_entity.pdbx_description
1 polymer ?
#
loop_
_entity_poly.entity_id
_entity_poly.type
_entity_poly.pdbx_seq_one_letter_code
_entity_poly.pdbx_strand_id
1 'polypeptide(L)' 'EEGEASVEIEREQAVRFIQDRIEKDAWLEEFFPKQMEVYHNAIEQTKEQLLKQINMI' A
#
# COMPACT_ATOMS: atom_id res chain seq x y z
N GLU A 1 13.04 5.97 8.74
CA GLU A 1 12.00 6.85 9.31
C GLU A 1 11.19 6.05 10.32
N GLU A 2 10.62 6.70 11.32
CA GLU A 2 9.54 6.08 12.10
C GLU A 2 8.32 5.94 11.19
N GLY A 3 7.67 4.77 11.21
CA GLY A 3 6.43 4.55 10.48
C GLY A 3 5.26 5.34 11.09
N GLU A 4 4.12 5.33 10.42
CA GLU A 4 2.87 5.85 10.96
C GLU A 4 2.41 5.00 12.16
N ALA A 5 1.63 5.63 13.04
CA ALA A 5 1.14 4.99 14.24
C ALA A 5 0.23 3.80 13.90
N SER A 6 0.29 2.74 14.71
CA SER A 6 -0.60 1.60 14.57
C SER A 6 -2.07 2.01 14.76
N VAL A 7 -2.95 1.44 13.95
CA VAL A 7 -4.40 1.62 14.05
C VAL A 7 -5.01 0.37 14.68
N GLU A 8 -5.92 0.56 15.64
CA GLU A 8 -6.69 -0.53 16.24
C GLU A 8 -7.67 -1.11 15.21
N ILE A 9 -7.75 -2.45 15.14
CA ILE A 9 -8.68 -3.14 14.25
C ILE A 9 -9.86 -3.64 15.07
N GLU A 10 -11.03 -3.06 14.80
CA GLU A 10 -12.27 -3.52 15.41
C GLU A 10 -12.68 -4.90 14.90
N ARG A 11 -13.39 -5.66 15.74
CA ARG A 11 -13.88 -7.00 15.36
C ARG A 11 -14.66 -7.00 14.05
N GLU A 12 -15.49 -5.98 13.82
CA GLU A 12 -16.28 -5.87 12.59
C GLU A 12 -15.38 -5.69 11.35
N GLN A 13 -14.35 -4.85 11.44
CA GLN A 13 -13.39 -4.65 10.36
C GLN A 13 -12.62 -5.94 10.09
N ALA A 14 -12.18 -6.65 11.14
CA ALA A 14 -11.52 -7.95 11.01
C ALA A 14 -12.42 -8.99 10.30
N VAL A 15 -13.71 -9.07 10.68
CA VAL A 15 -14.67 -9.99 10.02
C VAL A 15 -14.85 -9.61 8.55
N ARG A 16 -15.01 -8.32 8.23
CA ARG A 16 -15.17 -7.85 6.85
C ARG A 16 -13.90 -8.12 6.02
N PHE A 17 -12.72 -7.93 6.59
CA PHE A 17 -11.45 -8.25 5.94
C PHE A 17 -11.33 -9.75 5.64
N ILE A 18 -11.61 -10.62 6.61
CA ILE A 18 -11.58 -12.09 6.43
C ILE A 18 -12.59 -12.57 5.37
N GLN A 19 -13.68 -11.84 5.18
CA GLN A 19 -14.71 -12.13 4.17
C GLN A 19 -14.43 -11.49 2.81
N ASP A 20 -13.23 -10.93 2.58
CA ASP A 20 -12.84 -10.21 1.36
C ASP A 20 -13.79 -9.04 1.02
N ARG A 21 -14.41 -8.43 2.04
CA ARG A 21 -15.30 -7.26 1.90
C ARG A 21 -14.59 -5.93 2.12
N ILE A 22 -13.31 -5.97 2.46
CA ILE A 22 -12.42 -4.82 2.52
C ILE A 22 -11.26 -5.13 1.60
N GLU A 23 -11.04 -4.27 0.60
CA GLU A 23 -9.87 -4.35 -0.26
C GLU A 23 -8.66 -3.84 0.55
N LYS A 24 -7.60 -4.63 0.60
CA LYS A 24 -6.46 -4.41 1.50
C LYS A 24 -5.72 -3.12 1.14
N ASP A 25 -5.49 -2.87 -0.14
CA ASP A 25 -4.71 -1.70 -0.56
C ASP A 25 -5.51 -0.40 -0.33
N ALA A 26 -6.80 -0.39 -0.65
CA ALA A 26 -7.72 0.71 -0.33
C ALA A 26 -7.78 0.98 1.19
N TRP A 27 -7.76 -0.08 2.00
CA TRP A 27 -7.76 0.06 3.45
C TRP A 27 -6.42 0.63 3.97
N LEU A 28 -5.30 0.17 3.43
CA LEU A 28 -3.98 0.73 3.77
C LEU A 28 -3.84 2.19 3.32
N GLU A 29 -4.40 2.57 2.18
CA GLU A 29 -4.41 3.97 1.71
C GLU A 29 -5.20 4.89 2.63
N GLU A 30 -6.30 4.40 3.23
CA GLU A 30 -7.10 5.19 4.18
C GLU A 30 -6.37 5.41 5.50
N PHE A 31 -5.69 4.39 6.03
CA PHE A 31 -5.15 4.40 7.40
C PHE A 31 -3.64 4.65 7.49
N PHE A 32 -2.90 4.39 6.42
CA PHE A 32 -1.45 4.51 6.32
C PHE A 32 -1.01 5.23 5.03
N PRO A 33 -1.55 6.44 4.77
CA PRO A 33 -1.39 7.12 3.48
C PRO A 33 0.06 7.47 3.14
N LYS A 34 0.88 7.84 4.13
CA LYS A 34 2.28 8.22 3.86
C LYS A 34 3.12 6.99 3.54
N GLN A 35 2.89 5.88 4.23
CA GLN A 35 3.56 4.63 3.96
C GLN A 35 3.15 4.05 2.61
N MET A 36 1.87 4.18 2.23
CA MET A 36 1.40 3.80 0.90
C MET A 36 1.96 4.69 -0.20
N GLU A 37 2.12 6.00 0.03
CA GLU A 37 2.82 6.90 -0.89
C GLU A 37 4.27 6.43 -1.14
N VAL A 38 5.03 6.15 -0.07
CA VAL A 38 6.41 5.63 -0.19
C VAL A 38 6.44 4.30 -0.93
N TYR A 39 5.52 3.39 -0.62
CA TYR A 39 5.38 2.09 -1.28
C TYR A 39 5.13 2.23 -2.79
N HIS A 40 4.17 3.07 -3.18
CA HIS A 40 3.85 3.34 -4.58
C HIS A 40 5.01 3.98 -5.33
N ASN A 41 5.67 4.97 -4.71
CA ASN A 41 6.84 5.61 -5.28
C ASN A 41 7.99 4.63 -5.53
N ALA A 42 8.23 3.69 -4.62
CA ALA A 42 9.28 2.68 -4.77
C ALA A 42 8.99 1.70 -5.93
N ILE A 43 7.73 1.28 -6.08
CA ILE A 43 7.32 0.41 -7.19
C ILE A 43 7.44 1.13 -8.52
N GLU A 44 6.94 2.36 -8.62
CA GLU A 44 6.99 3.12 -9.87
C GLU A 44 8.45 3.43 -10.26
N GLN A 45 9.28 3.80 -9.28
CA GLN A 45 10.72 3.99 -9.51
C GLN A 45 11.37 2.71 -10.06
N THR A 46 11.06 1.55 -9.48
CA THR A 46 11.61 0.27 -9.94
C THR A 46 11.14 -0.05 -11.35
N LYS A 47 9.86 0.20 -11.66
CA LYS A 47 9.29 0.04 -13.00
C LYS A 47 10.01 0.93 -14.02
N GLU A 48 10.21 2.21 -13.73
CA GLU A 48 10.96 3.10 -14.61
C GLU A 48 12.39 2.63 -14.86
N GLN A 49 13.07 2.16 -13.81
CA GLN A 49 14.43 1.63 -13.93
C GLN A 49 14.48 0.42 -14.86
N LEU A 50 13.53 -0.52 -14.72
CA LEU A 50 13.45 -1.71 -15.57
C LEU A 50 13.14 -1.35 -17.03
N LEU A 51 12.21 -0.41 -17.25
CA LEU A 51 11.84 0.03 -18.61
C LEU A 51 13.02 0.70 -19.34
N LYS A 52 13.83 1.49 -18.63
CA LYS A 52 15.09 2.06 -19.15
C LYS A 52 16.10 0.97 -19.51
N GLN A 53 16.21 -0.10 -18.70
CA GLN A 53 17.15 -1.20 -18.97
C GLN A 53 16.81 -1.98 -20.24
N ILE A 54 15.53 -2.07 -20.61
CA ILE A 54 15.06 -2.79 -21.80
C ILE A 54 14.83 -1.86 -23.01
N ASN A 55 15.29 -0.59 -22.95
CA ASN A 55 15.15 0.42 -24.00
C ASN A 55 13.69 0.67 -24.45
N MET A 56 12.73 0.54 -23.53
CA MET A 56 11.32 0.80 -23.82
C MET A 56 10.90 2.25 -23.53
N ILE A 57 11.73 2.98 -22.78
CA ILE A 57 11.67 4.43 -22.53
C ILE A 57 13.08 5.00 -22.43
#